data_AF-A0A132NL66-F1
#
_entry.id   AF-A0A132NL66-F1
#
_cell.length_a   1.000
_cell.length_b   1.000
_cell.length_c   1.000
_cell.angle_alpha   90.00
_cell.angle_beta   90.00
_cell.angle_gamma   90.00
#
_symmetry.space_group_name_H-M   'P 1'
#
loop_
_entity.id
_entity.type
_entity.pdbx_description
1 polymer ?
#
loop_
_entity_poly.entity_id
_entity_poly.type
_entity_poly.pdbx_seq_one_letter_code
_entity_poly.pdbx_strand_id
1 'polypeptide(L)'
;MPTVRAIVENPALRLRVVAGADALDRPLVSAHVSELEDPVPWLHGGELLMTTGMRLRPAAARAYVRRLVQAGVSCLALGLGADLTHVTTPPELAEAAEEAGLP
;
A
#
# COMPACT_ATOMS: atom_id res chain seq x y z
N MET A 1 13.07 8.99 -11.92
CA MET A 1 11.75 8.33 -11.72
C MET A 1 11.16 8.87 -10.43
N PRO A 2 9.83 9.05 -10.32
CA PRO A 2 9.22 9.48 -9.05
C PRO A 2 9.53 8.45 -7.96
N THR A 3 9.73 8.90 -6.73
CA THR A 3 9.88 8.05 -5.56
C THR A 3 8.58 8.01 -4.77
N VAL A 4 8.46 7.07 -3.83
CA VAL A 4 7.33 7.06 -2.89
C VAL A 4 7.25 8.41 -2.15
N ARG A 5 8.39 8.95 -1.69
CA ARG A 5 8.51 10.25 -1.03
C ARG A 5 7.83 11.37 -1.83
N ALA A 6 8.13 11.46 -3.13
CA ALA A 6 7.55 12.47 -4.01
C ALA A 6 6.01 12.38 -4.10
N ILE A 7 5.45 11.17 -3.99
CA ILE A 7 4.00 10.96 -3.95
C ILE A 7 3.43 11.39 -2.59
N VAL A 8 4.04 10.98 -1.48
CA VAL A 8 3.49 11.30 -0.15
C VAL A 8 3.59 12.79 0.18
N GLU A 9 4.63 13.47 -0.31
CA GLU A 9 4.84 14.90 -0.11
C GLU A 9 3.92 15.76 -1.00
N ASN A 10 3.13 15.15 -1.91
CA ASN A 10 2.16 15.88 -2.73
C ASN A 10 0.90 16.22 -1.91
N PRO A 11 0.67 17.50 -1.57
CA PRO A 11 -0.47 17.88 -0.73
C PRO A 11 -1.83 17.66 -1.39
N ALA A 12 -1.90 17.56 -2.72
CA ALA A 12 -3.14 17.29 -3.43
C ALA A 12 -3.68 15.87 -3.18
N LEU A 13 -2.79 14.94 -2.82
CA LEU A 13 -3.15 13.53 -2.59
C LEU A 13 -3.56 13.24 -1.14
N ARG A 14 -3.32 14.16 -0.21
CA ARG A 14 -3.70 14.05 1.21
C ARG A 14 -3.27 12.73 1.86
N LEU A 15 -2.07 12.28 1.53
CA LEU A 15 -1.51 11.03 2.04
C LEU A 15 -0.86 11.24 3.41
N ARG A 16 -0.82 10.16 4.18
CA ARG A 16 -0.09 10.08 5.45
C ARG A 16 0.65 8.75 5.50
N VAL A 17 1.94 8.80 5.76
CA VAL A 17 2.73 7.59 6.04
C VAL A 17 2.32 7.04 7.40
N VAL A 18 1.97 5.76 7.43
CA VAL A 18 1.58 5.05 8.66
C VAL A 18 2.45 3.83 8.94
N ALA A 19 3.27 3.44 7.97
CA ALA A 19 4.22 2.33 8.03
C ALA A 19 5.37 2.58 7.03
N GLY A 20 6.51 1.92 7.20
CA GLY A 20 7.58 1.83 6.22
C GLY A 20 8.29 3.16 5.91
N ALA A 21 8.33 4.10 6.87
CA ALA A 21 8.86 5.45 6.65
C ALA A 21 10.33 5.50 6.20
N ASP A 22 11.12 4.47 6.52
CA ASP A 22 12.52 4.36 6.09
C ASP A 22 12.68 3.97 4.61
N ALA A 23 11.60 3.56 3.94
CA ALA A 23 11.62 3.07 2.55
C ALA A 23 11.01 4.04 1.52
N LEU A 24 10.81 5.32 1.89
CA LEU A 24 10.16 6.30 1.01
C LEU A 24 10.99 6.68 -0.23
N ASP A 25 12.30 6.41 -0.24
CA ASP A 25 13.15 6.72 -1.40
C ASP A 25 13.11 5.64 -2.49
N ARG A 26 12.27 4.59 -2.32
CA ARG A 26 12.03 3.57 -3.37
C ARG A 26 11.48 4.22 -4.65
N PRO A 27 11.98 3.84 -5.84
CA PRO A 27 11.44 4.32 -7.09
C PRO A 27 10.07 3.70 -7.38
N LEU A 28 9.23 4.48 -8.06
CA LEU A 28 7.95 4.04 -8.60
C LEU A 28 8.03 3.93 -10.13
N VAL A 29 7.61 2.78 -10.64
CA VAL A 29 7.60 2.45 -12.07
C VAL A 29 6.22 2.67 -12.67
N SER A 30 5.17 2.30 -11.96
CA SER A 30 3.77 2.51 -12.35
C SER A 30 2.87 2.66 -11.12
N ALA A 31 1.61 2.98 -11.36
CA ALA A 31 0.57 3.03 -10.33
C ALA A 31 -0.63 2.19 -10.79
N HIS A 32 -1.17 1.38 -9.87
CA HIS A 32 -2.26 0.44 -10.16
C HIS A 32 -3.34 0.53 -9.09
N VAL A 33 -4.60 0.44 -9.49
CA VAL A 33 -5.73 0.28 -8.56
C VAL A 33 -6.16 -1.18 -8.58
N SER A 34 -6.33 -1.81 -7.42
CA SER A 34 -6.86 -3.17 -7.32
C SER A 34 -7.66 -3.39 -6.05
N GLU A 35 -8.68 -4.23 -6.16
CA GLU A 35 -9.46 -4.76 -5.04
C GLU A 35 -9.33 -6.29 -4.95
N LEU A 36 -8.46 -6.90 -5.75
CA LEU A 36 -8.25 -8.36 -5.72
C LEU A 36 -7.66 -8.79 -4.38
N GLU A 37 -8.14 -9.92 -3.86
CA GLU A 37 -7.52 -10.54 -2.68
C GLU A 37 -6.06 -10.93 -2.95
N ASP A 38 -5.75 -11.24 -4.21
CA ASP A 38 -4.41 -11.46 -4.72
C ASP A 38 -4.20 -10.72 -6.04
N PRO A 39 -3.51 -9.57 -6.04
CA PRO A 39 -3.20 -8.82 -7.27
C PRO A 39 -1.86 -9.26 -7.91
N VAL A 40 -1.08 -10.14 -7.27
CA VAL A 40 0.28 -10.50 -7.68
C VAL A 40 0.40 -10.99 -9.14
N PRO A 41 -0.51 -11.81 -9.69
CA PRO A 41 -0.40 -12.27 -11.07
C PRO A 41 -0.37 -11.17 -12.15
N TRP A 42 -0.72 -9.93 -11.80
CA TRP A 42 -0.77 -8.78 -12.71
C TRP A 42 0.28 -7.70 -12.39
N LEU A 43 1.14 -7.95 -11.40
CA LEU A 43 2.19 -7.04 -10.96
C LEU A 43 3.55 -7.47 -11.53
N HIS A 44 4.39 -6.50 -11.81
CA HIS A 44 5.73 -6.65 -12.37
C HIS A 44 6.83 -6.05 -11.47
N GLY A 45 6.46 -5.41 -10.36
CA GLY A 45 7.36 -4.78 -9.40
C GLY A 45 7.54 -3.28 -9.64
N GLY A 46 7.83 -2.56 -8.56
CA GLY A 46 8.02 -1.10 -8.56
C GLY A 46 6.72 -0.30 -8.50
N GLU A 47 5.57 -0.93 -8.30
CA GLU A 47 4.28 -0.24 -8.33
C GLU A 47 3.96 0.51 -7.04
N LEU A 48 3.21 1.59 -7.20
CA LEU A 48 2.27 2.09 -6.19
C LEU A 48 0.94 1.36 -6.37
N LEU A 49 0.62 0.45 -5.46
CA LEU A 49 -0.68 -0.23 -5.46
C LEU A 49 -1.68 0.56 -4.61
N MET A 50 -2.85 0.85 -5.17
CA MET A 50 -3.93 1.59 -4.52
C MET A 50 -5.15 0.69 -4.33
N THR A 51 -5.76 0.74 -3.16
CA THR A 51 -6.95 -0.06 -2.83
C THR A 51 -7.80 0.67 -1.80
N THR A 52 -9.10 0.41 -1.79
CA THR A 52 -10.01 0.75 -0.68
C THR A 52 -10.07 -0.36 0.37
N GLY A 53 -9.38 -1.48 0.12
CA GLY A 53 -9.31 -2.62 1.04
C GLY A 53 -10.64 -3.35 1.19
N MET A 54 -11.51 -3.29 0.17
CA MET A 54 -12.87 -3.86 0.23
C MET A 54 -12.89 -5.34 0.57
N ARG A 55 -11.89 -6.09 0.09
CA ARG A 55 -11.72 -7.52 0.38
C ARG A 55 -10.64 -7.81 1.42
N LEU A 56 -10.05 -6.78 2.02
CA LEU A 56 -8.98 -6.93 3.00
C LEU A 56 -9.57 -7.16 4.40
N ARG A 57 -9.47 -8.40 4.86
CA ARG A 57 -9.82 -8.78 6.24
C ARG A 57 -8.60 -8.64 7.16
N PRO A 58 -8.77 -8.24 8.43
CA PRO A 58 -7.66 -8.14 9.40
C PRO A 58 -6.76 -9.38 9.45
N ALA A 59 -7.36 -10.57 9.54
CA ALA A 59 -6.63 -11.84 9.57
C ALA A 59 -5.81 -12.16 8.30
N ALA A 60 -6.11 -11.50 7.18
CA ALA A 60 -5.41 -11.68 5.91
C ALA A 60 -4.32 -10.61 5.65
N ALA A 61 -4.25 -9.55 6.47
CA ALA A 61 -3.40 -8.39 6.22
C ALA A 61 -1.92 -8.76 6.05
N ARG A 62 -1.38 -9.54 6.99
CA ARG A 62 0.01 -10.03 6.94
C ARG A 62 0.31 -10.84 5.69
N ALA A 63 -0.59 -11.75 5.31
CA ALA A 63 -0.42 -12.56 4.11
C ALA A 63 -0.53 -11.72 2.82
N TYR A 64 -1.35 -10.68 2.83
CA TYR A 64 -1.49 -9.73 1.73
C TYR A 64 -0.21 -8.90 1.55
N VAL A 65 0.27 -8.23 2.60
CA VAL A 65 1.51 -7.44 2.58
C VAL A 65 2.69 -8.28 2.12
N ARG A 66 2.85 -9.50 2.67
CA ARG A 66 3.94 -10.40 2.28
C ARG A 66 3.95 -10.69 0.78
N ARG A 67 2.77 -10.91 0.18
CA ARG A 67 2.65 -11.16 -1.26
C ARG A 67 3.02 -9.94 -2.09
N LEU A 68 2.62 -8.74 -1.67
CA LEU A 68 3.00 -7.50 -2.36
C LEU A 68 4.51 -7.27 -2.33
N VAL A 69 5.13 -7.44 -1.17
CA VAL A 69 6.59 -7.31 -1.03
C VAL A 69 7.32 -8.34 -1.88
N GLN A 70 6.85 -9.60 -1.90
CA GLN A 70 7.41 -10.64 -2.76
C GLN A 70 7.26 -10.34 -4.25
N ALA A 71 6.19 -9.66 -4.64
CA ALA A 71 5.96 -9.19 -6.01
C ALA A 71 6.76 -7.92 -6.36
N GLY A 72 7.50 -7.34 -5.39
CA GLY A 72 8.32 -6.16 -5.60
C GLY A 72 7.54 -4.84 -5.58
N VAL A 73 6.33 -4.80 -5.02
CA VAL A 73 5.56 -3.56 -4.86
C VAL A 73 6.34 -2.56 -4.01
N SER A 74 6.44 -1.33 -4.50
CA SER A 74 7.20 -0.27 -3.83
C SER A 74 6.40 0.42 -2.72
N CYS A 75 5.07 0.53 -2.86
CA CYS A 75 4.18 1.20 -1.89
C CYS A 75 2.73 0.70 -2.01
N LEU A 76 2.02 0.64 -0.88
CA LEU A 76 0.58 0.38 -0.79
C LEU A 76 -0.16 1.61 -0.24
N ALA A 77 -1.07 2.18 -1.02
CA ALA A 77 -1.98 3.24 -0.56
C ALA A 77 -3.38 2.68 -0.27
N LEU A 78 -3.87 2.94 0.93
CA LEU A 78 -5.23 2.58 1.37
C LEU A 78 -6.14 3.81 1.35
N GLY A 79 -7.21 3.75 0.56
CA GLY A 79 -8.29 4.73 0.59
C GLY A 79 -9.13 4.59 1.85
N LEU A 80 -9.30 5.69 2.57
CA LEU A 80 -10.08 5.78 3.82
C LEU A 80 -11.21 6.79 3.69
N GLY A 81 -12.35 6.51 4.31
CA GLY A 81 -13.51 7.43 4.27
C GLY A 81 -14.73 6.87 4.98
N ALA A 82 -15.68 7.75 5.32
CA ALA A 82 -16.93 7.37 5.98
C ALA A 82 -17.80 6.43 5.13
N ASP A 83 -17.74 6.57 3.80
CA ASP A 83 -18.47 5.75 2.83
C ASP A 83 -17.64 4.58 2.28
N LEU A 84 -16.46 4.32 2.84
CA LEU A 84 -15.58 3.23 2.44
C LEU A 84 -15.53 2.12 3.50
N THR A 85 -14.98 0.98 3.09
CA THR A 85 -14.78 -0.20 3.95
C THR A 85 -14.03 0.15 5.24
N HIS A 86 -13.04 1.04 5.14
CA HIS A 86 -12.17 1.42 6.24
C HIS A 86 -12.27 2.92 6.48
N VAL A 87 -12.73 3.31 7.67
CA VAL A 87 -12.75 4.72 8.11
C VAL A 87 -11.36 5.13 8.62
N THR A 88 -10.66 4.21 9.27
CA THR A 88 -9.30 4.34 9.78
C THR A 88 -8.42 3.22 9.24
N THR A 89 -7.11 3.41 9.25
CA THR A 89 -6.16 2.35 8.87
C THR A 89 -6.33 1.14 9.81
N PRO A 90 -6.56 -0.08 9.28
CA PRO A 90 -6.57 -1.30 10.09
C PRO A 90 -5.19 -1.51 10.75
N PRO A 91 -5.11 -1.71 12.07
CA PRO A 91 -3.83 -1.86 12.76
C PRO A 91 -3.04 -3.07 12.25
N GLU A 92 -3.71 -4.18 11.92
CA GLU A 92 -3.06 -5.39 11.41
C GLU A 92 -2.39 -5.16 10.05
N LEU A 93 -2.92 -4.24 9.24
CA LEU A 93 -2.28 -3.84 7.98
C LEU A 93 -1.08 -2.95 8.22
N ALA A 94 -1.21 -1.94 9.09
CA ALA A 94 -0.12 -1.03 9.41
C ALA A 94 1.06 -1.77 10.05
N GLU A 95 0.81 -2.64 11.02
CA GLU A 95 1.83 -3.46 11.67
C GLU A 95 2.53 -4.40 10.67
N ALA A 96 1.76 -5.08 9.81
CA ALA A 96 2.34 -5.96 8.80
C ALA A 96 3.19 -5.19 7.78
N ALA A 97 2.74 -4.01 7.36
CA ALA A 97 3.46 -3.13 6.44
C ALA A 97 4.76 -2.61 7.07
N GLU A 98 4.72 -2.20 8.33
CA GLU A 98 5.88 -1.72 9.09
C GLU A 98 6.94 -2.81 9.21
N GLU A 99 6.56 -4.00 9.67
CA GLU A 99 7.48 -5.14 9.79
C GLU A 99 8.11 -5.56 8.46
N ALA A 100 7.37 -5.41 7.35
CA ALA A 100 7.84 -5.75 6.02
C ALA A 100 8.60 -4.60 5.33
N GLY A 101 8.68 -3.41 5.95
CA GLY A 101 9.23 -2.20 5.35
C GLY A 101 8.51 -1.81 4.06
N LEU A 102 7.18 -1.99 4.00
CA LEU A 102 6.34 -1.56 2.90
C LEU A 102 5.66 -0.22 3.28
N PRO A 103 5.97 0.89 2.59
CA PRO A 103 5.29 2.16 2.77
C PRO A 103 3.81 2.13 2.38
#